data_AF-A0A817UFH9-F1
#
_entry.id   AF-A0A817UFH9-F1
#
_cell.length_a   1.000
_cell.length_b   1.000
_cell.length_c   1.000
_cell.angle_alpha   90.00
_cell.angle_beta   90.00
_cell.angle_gamma   90.00
#
_symmetry.space_group_name_H-M   'P 1'
#
loop_
_entity.id
_entity.type
_entity.pdbx_description
1 polymer ?
#
loop_
_entity_poly.entity_id
_entity_poly.type
_entity_poly.pdbx_seq_one_letter_code
_entity_poly.pdbx_strand_id
1 'polypeptide(L)'
;MLNCYCRHPYGRRCLCLTSLFFIALLSTAFHSDFLSFLTGQPMEINNVQYYFPVTIKSLNSSEFSHIYSYENSTQSNRSLCSIQSDHRGPNQKVIGISVYGSSSNYTDNAMYAWETSIVSFLIPLANEVKTLLPSWIIRLYIDFTGSTKSQQEFLYNFSNVDICDIHNMPMFGSSLVSYLPGKMWRFLPIFDPFVDFYLSRDLDSPIMKRETETIDMWVSDKQKKYFFHIARDNKQHTVPILGGLWGASPGRARRYLFHIFQPMLVPSIARQYKGAGDQQFLSDYIWSNVKTYSLIFDSYYCNTFGGQPFLSQRPIGDNCFLGCIRSCCINTTSSGSPNQNNTCPPACRPKDHQDWIYC
;
A
#
# COMPACT_ATOMS: atom_id res chain seq x y z
N MET A 1 3.87 -41.17 37.15
CA MET A 1 4.26 -42.50 36.66
C MET A 1 4.11 -42.51 35.15
N LEU A 2 5.21 -42.42 34.41
CA LEU A 2 5.24 -42.60 32.95
C LEU A 2 6.44 -43.49 32.64
N ASN A 3 6.15 -44.75 32.32
CA ASN A 3 7.10 -45.77 31.91
C ASN A 3 7.65 -45.42 30.52
N CYS A 4 8.96 -45.25 30.41
CA CYS A 4 9.67 -45.25 29.12
C CYS A 4 9.97 -46.70 28.72
N TYR A 5 9.37 -47.18 27.63
CA TYR A 5 9.76 -48.45 26.99
C TYR A 5 10.69 -48.14 25.81
N CYS A 6 11.94 -48.62 25.87
CA CYS A 6 12.89 -48.68 24.75
C CYS A 6 13.18 -50.16 24.42
N ARG A 7 13.03 -50.57 23.16
CA ARG A 7 13.43 -51.89 22.63
C ARG A 7 14.10 -51.70 21.28
N HIS A 8 15.42 -51.90 21.19
CA HIS A 8 16.21 -52.60 20.15
C HIS A 8 17.69 -52.21 20.17
N PRO A 9 18.61 -53.03 19.62
CA PRO A 9 19.83 -53.40 20.33
C PRO A 9 21.05 -53.17 19.45
N TYR A 10 21.45 -51.93 19.21
CA TYR A 10 22.82 -51.63 18.77
C TYR A 10 23.19 -50.25 19.30
N GLY A 11 24.12 -50.24 20.25
CA GLY A 11 24.36 -49.13 21.15
C GLY A 11 24.78 -47.82 20.47
N ARG A 12 24.14 -46.73 20.89
CA ARG A 12 24.71 -45.38 21.11
C ARG A 12 23.73 -44.61 22.02
N ARG A 13 24.30 -43.83 22.95
CA ARG A 13 23.71 -43.34 24.22
C ARG A 13 22.52 -42.37 24.03
N CYS A 14 21.40 -42.63 24.71
CA CYS A 14 20.38 -41.64 25.03
C CYS A 14 20.80 -40.84 26.27
N LEU A 15 20.86 -39.51 26.18
CA LEU A 15 20.90 -38.63 27.35
C LEU A 15 19.48 -38.15 27.65
N CYS A 16 18.97 -38.58 28.79
CA CYS A 16 17.77 -38.05 29.43
C CYS A 16 18.27 -37.27 30.66
N LEU A 17 18.04 -35.96 30.71
CA LEU A 17 18.33 -35.13 31.89
C LEU A 17 17.05 -34.42 32.31
N THR A 18 16.56 -34.85 33.47
CA THR A 18 15.45 -34.28 34.20
C THR A 18 15.96 -33.28 35.24
N SER A 19 15.33 -32.10 35.24
CA SER A 19 14.96 -31.28 36.41
C SER A 19 16.03 -30.53 37.23
N LEU A 20 15.78 -29.21 37.29
CA LEU A 20 15.82 -28.29 38.46
C LEU A 20 17.03 -27.35 38.67
N PHE A 21 16.64 -26.08 38.92
CA PHE A 21 17.34 -24.95 39.54
C PHE A 21 18.46 -24.24 38.76
N PHE A 22 18.11 -23.10 38.15
CA PHE A 22 18.79 -21.83 38.40
C PHE A 22 17.79 -20.67 38.26
N ILE A 23 17.44 -20.07 39.40
CA ILE A 23 16.76 -18.79 39.54
C ILE A 23 17.85 -17.70 39.66
N ALA A 24 17.60 -16.56 39.03
CA ALA A 24 18.07 -15.19 39.35
C ALA A 24 18.83 -14.50 38.21
N LEU A 25 18.12 -13.62 37.48
CA LEU A 25 18.46 -12.20 37.24
C LEU A 25 17.51 -11.63 36.16
N LEU A 26 16.28 -11.33 36.58
CA LEU A 26 15.36 -10.41 35.88
C LEU A 26 14.75 -9.50 36.94
N SER A 27 15.55 -8.54 37.40
CA SER A 27 15.14 -7.31 38.09
C SER A 27 15.82 -6.19 37.29
N THR A 28 15.18 -5.10 36.85
CA THR A 28 14.23 -4.23 37.52
C THR A 28 13.45 -3.44 36.45
N ALA A 29 12.20 -3.81 36.14
CA ALA A 29 11.30 -2.93 35.37
C ALA A 29 9.80 -3.26 35.53
N PHE A 30 9.43 -4.35 36.20
CA PHE A 30 8.04 -4.86 36.21
C PHE A 30 7.38 -4.84 37.59
N HIS A 31 7.72 -3.88 38.46
CA HIS A 31 7.11 -3.81 39.81
C HIS A 31 6.51 -2.44 40.20
N SER A 32 6.49 -1.43 39.32
CA SER A 32 5.76 -0.18 39.59
C SER A 32 4.33 -0.16 39.02
N ASP A 33 4.03 -0.98 38.02
CA ASP A 33 2.79 -0.81 37.23
C ASP A 33 1.63 -1.69 37.69
N PHE A 34 1.84 -2.54 38.70
CA PHE A 34 0.79 -3.39 39.25
C PHE A 34 0.05 -2.77 40.44
N LEU A 35 0.51 -1.62 40.95
CA LEU A 35 -0.11 -0.92 42.08
C LEU A 35 -0.93 0.33 41.70
N SER A 36 -0.89 0.76 40.44
CA SER A 36 -1.69 1.90 39.93
C SER A 36 -3.13 1.50 39.51
N PHE A 37 -3.47 0.21 39.49
CA PHE A 37 -4.80 -0.29 39.10
C PHE A 37 -5.87 -0.11 40.20
N LEU A 38 -5.49 0.33 41.41
CA LEU A 38 -6.43 0.49 42.55
C LEU A 38 -6.78 1.94 42.90
N THR A 39 -6.23 2.94 42.18
CA THR A 39 -6.55 4.35 42.42
C THR A 39 -6.85 5.03 41.09
N GLY A 40 -8.14 5.19 40.76
CA GLY A 40 -8.62 5.72 39.49
C GLY A 40 -8.15 7.14 39.16
N GLN A 41 -6.94 7.26 38.61
CA GLN A 41 -6.47 8.45 37.91
C GLN A 41 -6.30 8.15 36.42
N PRO A 42 -6.58 9.13 35.53
CA PRO A 42 -6.49 8.93 34.09
C PRO A 42 -5.02 8.83 33.66
N MET A 43 -4.63 7.70 33.06
CA MET A 43 -3.33 7.57 32.41
C MET A 43 -3.35 8.29 31.05
N GLU A 44 -2.49 9.30 30.91
CA GLU A 44 -2.09 9.83 29.60
C GLU A 44 -1.36 8.74 28.80
N ILE A 45 -1.96 8.31 27.69
CA ILE A 45 -1.36 7.36 26.76
C ILE A 45 -0.37 8.13 25.87
N ASN A 46 0.88 8.23 26.31
CA ASN A 46 1.97 8.72 25.46
C ASN A 46 2.63 7.55 24.70
N ASN A 47 2.61 7.65 23.37
CA ASN A 47 3.41 6.93 22.37
C ASN A 47 3.59 5.40 22.55
N VAL A 48 2.59 4.63 22.08
CA VAL A 48 2.79 3.21 21.76
C VAL A 48 3.57 3.09 20.46
N GLN A 49 4.88 2.87 20.57
CA GLN A 49 5.74 2.53 19.43
C GLN A 49 5.61 1.02 19.16
N TYR A 50 4.87 0.63 18.10
CA TYR A 50 4.71 -0.77 17.72
C TYR A 50 6.03 -1.33 17.18
N TYR A 51 6.63 -2.28 17.90
CA TYR A 51 7.78 -3.05 17.42
C TYR A 51 7.29 -4.25 16.60
N PHE A 52 7.53 -4.22 15.29
CA PHE A 52 7.18 -5.32 14.38
C PHE A 52 8.43 -6.20 14.13
N PRO A 53 8.36 -7.53 14.35
CA PRO A 53 9.48 -8.42 14.08
C PRO A 53 9.69 -8.53 12.56
N VAL A 54 10.89 -8.19 12.11
CA VAL A 54 11.31 -8.25 10.71
C VAL A 54 12.05 -9.56 10.47
N THR A 55 11.51 -10.48 9.66
CA THR A 55 12.25 -11.65 9.17
C THR A 55 12.57 -11.43 7.69
N ILE A 56 13.78 -10.96 7.39
CA ILE A 56 14.25 -10.70 6.02
C ILE A 56 15.16 -11.84 5.58
N LYS A 57 14.97 -12.36 4.35
CA LYS A 57 16.02 -13.09 3.62
C LYS A 57 17.17 -12.11 3.41
N SER A 58 18.31 -12.32 4.07
CA SER A 58 19.47 -11.43 4.05
C SER A 58 19.81 -10.97 2.62
N LEU A 59 19.53 -9.70 2.32
CA LEU A 59 19.95 -9.06 1.08
C LEU A 59 21.38 -8.55 1.28
N ASN A 60 22.35 -9.33 0.83
CA ASN A 60 23.75 -8.88 0.72
C ASN A 60 23.86 -7.90 -0.46
N SER A 61 23.62 -6.62 -0.24
CA SER A 61 23.94 -5.55 -1.19
C SER A 61 24.51 -4.34 -0.46
N SER A 62 25.76 -4.45 -0.01
CA SER A 62 26.42 -3.49 0.87
C SER A 62 26.65 -2.11 0.26
N GLU A 63 26.67 -1.96 -1.07
CA GLU A 63 26.85 -0.62 -1.69
C GLU A 63 25.54 0.17 -1.82
N PHE A 64 24.43 -0.49 -2.14
CA PHE A 64 23.14 0.20 -2.36
C PHE A 64 22.40 0.52 -1.07
N SER A 65 22.57 -0.30 -0.02
CA SER A 65 21.91 -0.12 1.27
C SER A 65 22.35 1.16 2.02
N HIS A 66 23.52 1.69 1.71
CA HIS A 66 24.03 2.91 2.36
C HIS A 66 23.48 4.20 1.74
N ILE A 67 23.18 4.21 0.44
CA ILE A 67 22.66 5.41 -0.25
C ILE A 67 21.19 5.63 0.12
N TYR A 68 20.38 4.56 0.05
CA TYR A 68 18.96 4.59 0.37
C TYR A 68 18.67 3.93 1.73
N SER A 69 19.17 4.55 2.79
CA SER A 69 18.91 4.12 4.17
C SER A 69 17.72 4.85 4.77
N TYR A 70 17.07 4.21 5.75
CA TYR A 70 15.99 4.81 6.53
C TYR A 70 16.47 6.06 7.28
N GLU A 71 17.71 6.01 7.78
CA GLU A 71 18.35 7.11 8.48
C GLU A 71 18.51 8.33 7.56
N ASN A 72 18.98 8.13 6.32
CA ASN A 72 19.11 9.23 5.35
C ASN A 72 17.73 9.80 4.97
N SER A 73 16.73 8.94 4.74
CA SER A 73 15.40 9.41 4.35
C SER A 73 14.71 10.18 5.48
N THR A 74 14.89 9.78 6.73
CA THR A 74 14.25 10.42 7.89
C THR A 74 14.99 11.65 8.43
N GLN A 75 16.28 11.78 8.15
CA GLN A 75 17.03 13.01 8.43
C GLN A 75 16.76 14.10 7.38
N SER A 76 16.20 13.73 6.22
CA SER A 76 15.74 14.71 5.23
C SER A 76 14.58 15.52 5.80
N ASN A 77 14.80 16.79 6.10
CA ASN A 77 13.75 17.78 6.39
C ASN A 77 13.02 18.24 5.12
N ARG A 78 12.91 17.36 4.12
CA ARG A 78 12.33 17.60 2.80
C ARG A 78 11.63 16.36 2.30
N SER A 79 10.55 16.59 1.56
CA SER A 79 9.86 15.62 0.73
C SER A 79 10.81 15.07 -0.35
N LEU A 80 10.56 13.84 -0.77
CA LEU A 80 11.30 13.13 -1.81
C LEU A 80 10.67 13.28 -3.20
N CYS A 81 9.70 14.19 -3.38
CA CYS A 81 9.03 14.40 -4.66
C CYS A 81 9.50 15.69 -5.37
N SER A 82 9.24 16.86 -4.79
CA SER A 82 9.47 18.17 -5.41
C SER A 82 9.39 19.35 -4.43
N ILE A 83 9.80 20.55 -4.86
CA ILE A 83 9.70 21.79 -4.07
C ILE A 83 8.24 22.07 -3.66
N GLN A 84 7.28 21.80 -4.54
CA GLN A 84 5.85 21.96 -4.23
C GLN A 84 5.45 21.08 -3.06
N SER A 85 5.91 19.82 -3.07
CA SER A 85 5.65 18.88 -1.97
C SER A 85 6.41 19.25 -0.69
N ASP A 86 7.58 19.89 -0.78
CA ASP A 86 8.29 20.45 0.39
C ASP A 86 7.47 21.55 1.07
N HIS A 87 6.91 22.46 0.28
CA HIS A 87 6.13 23.59 0.79
C HIS A 87 4.84 23.16 1.52
N ARG A 88 4.34 21.96 1.26
CA ARG A 88 3.19 21.41 1.99
C ARG A 88 3.55 20.97 3.42
N GLY A 89 4.83 20.74 3.71
CA GLY A 89 5.31 20.32 5.04
C GLY A 89 5.03 18.85 5.38
N PRO A 90 5.33 18.41 6.61
CA PRO A 90 5.11 17.03 7.05
C PRO A 90 3.62 16.67 7.18
N ASN A 91 3.35 15.40 7.51
CA ASN A 91 2.01 14.85 7.81
C ASN A 91 1.03 14.80 6.61
N GLN A 92 1.56 14.63 5.41
CA GLN A 92 0.79 14.60 4.17
C GLN A 92 0.00 13.31 3.99
N LYS A 93 -1.17 13.42 3.34
CA LYS A 93 -1.91 12.29 2.78
C LYS A 93 -1.76 12.31 1.26
N VAL A 94 -1.19 11.25 0.70
CA VAL A 94 -0.73 11.23 -0.69
C VAL A 94 -1.38 10.11 -1.49
N ILE A 95 -1.79 10.42 -2.71
CA ILE A 95 -2.18 9.45 -3.74
C ILE A 95 -1.05 9.40 -4.77
N GLY A 96 -0.26 8.34 -4.78
CA GLY A 96 0.81 8.14 -5.75
C GLY A 96 0.28 7.59 -7.06
N ILE A 97 0.70 8.21 -8.17
CA ILE A 97 0.34 7.83 -9.53
C ILE A 97 1.60 7.82 -10.38
N SER A 98 1.72 6.85 -11.27
CA SER A 98 2.82 6.75 -12.24
C SER A 98 2.35 7.12 -13.63
N VAL A 99 3.13 7.96 -14.31
CA VAL A 99 2.96 8.29 -15.73
C VAL A 99 4.30 8.05 -16.45
N TYR A 100 4.33 7.05 -17.31
CA TYR A 100 5.53 6.58 -18.01
C TYR A 100 5.20 6.36 -19.50
N GLY A 101 6.15 6.61 -20.40
CA GLY A 101 5.91 6.73 -21.85
C GLY A 101 7.11 6.40 -22.76
N SER A 102 6.85 6.28 -24.07
CA SER A 102 7.34 5.22 -25.00
C SER A 102 8.71 5.35 -25.71
N SER A 103 9.66 6.20 -25.31
CA SER A 103 10.81 6.48 -26.20
C SER A 103 11.99 5.48 -26.17
N SER A 104 11.98 4.41 -25.36
CA SER A 104 13.15 3.50 -25.28
C SER A 104 12.89 1.99 -25.39
N ASN A 105 11.65 1.52 -25.55
CA ASN A 105 11.26 0.25 -26.18
C ASN A 105 9.77 -0.01 -25.90
N TYR A 106 9.03 -0.37 -26.95
CA TYR A 106 7.57 -0.57 -27.00
C TYR A 106 7.02 -1.75 -26.15
N THR A 107 7.74 -2.24 -25.14
CA THR A 107 7.52 -3.57 -24.58
C THR A 107 6.78 -3.62 -23.24
N ASP A 108 6.52 -2.49 -22.57
CA ASP A 108 5.77 -2.45 -21.32
C ASP A 108 4.63 -1.42 -21.40
N ASN A 109 3.47 -1.83 -21.94
CA ASN A 109 2.18 -1.12 -21.85
C ASN A 109 2.23 0.40 -22.11
N ALA A 110 2.54 0.82 -23.35
CA ALA A 110 2.46 2.22 -23.78
C ALA A 110 1.00 2.73 -23.77
N MET A 111 0.51 3.16 -22.61
CA MET A 111 -0.89 3.59 -22.42
C MET A 111 -1.09 5.11 -22.35
N TYR A 112 -0.01 5.87 -22.18
CA TYR A 112 -0.10 7.28 -21.88
C TYR A 112 0.45 8.16 -23.01
N ALA A 113 -0.46 8.66 -23.84
CA ALA A 113 -0.21 9.83 -24.67
C ALA A 113 -0.70 11.09 -23.93
N TRP A 114 0.04 12.18 -24.09
CA TRP A 114 -0.15 13.42 -23.33
C TRP A 114 -1.55 14.01 -23.45
N GLU A 115 -2.05 14.14 -24.68
CA GLU A 115 -3.36 14.75 -24.94
C GLU A 115 -4.52 13.77 -24.76
N THR A 116 -4.32 12.49 -25.10
CA THR A 116 -5.42 11.52 -25.14
C THR A 116 -5.63 10.75 -23.84
N SER A 117 -4.57 10.57 -23.04
CA SER A 117 -4.63 9.70 -21.85
C SER A 117 -4.21 10.44 -20.58
N ILE A 118 -3.07 11.15 -20.58
CA ILE A 118 -2.55 11.75 -19.33
C ILE A 118 -3.48 12.87 -18.86
N VAL A 119 -3.68 13.88 -19.70
CA VAL A 119 -4.48 15.06 -19.34
C VAL A 119 -5.97 14.69 -19.21
N SER A 120 -6.48 13.86 -20.12
CA SER A 120 -7.89 13.43 -20.13
C SER A 120 -8.30 12.64 -18.88
N PHE A 121 -7.38 11.88 -18.27
CA PHE A 121 -7.63 11.16 -17.01
C PHE A 121 -7.25 11.98 -15.78
N LEU A 122 -6.21 12.82 -15.85
CA LEU A 122 -5.79 13.64 -14.70
C LEU A 122 -6.83 14.69 -14.34
N ILE A 123 -7.44 15.37 -15.32
CA ILE A 123 -8.47 16.40 -15.06
C ILE A 123 -9.61 15.86 -14.18
N PRO A 124 -10.33 14.78 -14.59
CA PRO A 124 -11.43 14.27 -13.78
C PRO A 124 -10.92 13.69 -12.45
N LEU A 125 -9.74 13.05 -12.42
CA LEU A 125 -9.18 12.52 -11.18
C LEU A 125 -8.86 13.61 -10.16
N ALA A 126 -8.23 14.71 -10.59
CA ALA A 126 -7.92 15.84 -9.72
C ALA A 126 -9.19 16.47 -9.14
N ASN A 127 -10.26 16.58 -9.94
CA ASN A 127 -11.56 17.06 -9.48
C ASN A 127 -12.20 16.11 -8.47
N GLU A 128 -12.20 14.81 -8.74
CA GLU A 128 -12.76 13.80 -7.83
C GLU A 128 -12.01 13.74 -6.50
N VAL A 129 -10.67 13.80 -6.50
CA VAL A 129 -9.88 13.85 -5.27
C VAL A 129 -10.20 15.13 -4.50
N LYS A 130 -10.32 16.28 -5.18
CA LYS A 130 -10.70 17.54 -4.52
C LYS A 130 -12.08 17.45 -3.86
N THR A 131 -13.02 16.74 -4.45
CA THR A 131 -14.39 16.59 -3.93
C THR A 131 -14.51 15.52 -2.85
N LEU A 132 -13.94 14.33 -3.08
CA LEU A 132 -14.16 13.13 -2.27
C LEU A 132 -13.06 12.90 -1.23
N LEU A 133 -11.85 13.41 -1.47
CA LEU A 133 -10.67 13.26 -0.62
C LEU A 133 -9.94 14.61 -0.45
N PRO A 134 -10.61 15.69 0.01
CA PRO A 134 -10.09 17.06 -0.05
C PRO A 134 -8.78 17.31 0.72
N SER A 135 -8.42 16.44 1.67
CA SER A 135 -7.15 16.50 2.41
C SER A 135 -6.00 15.71 1.77
N TRP A 136 -6.27 15.05 0.64
CA TRP A 136 -5.29 14.23 -0.08
C TRP A 136 -4.71 14.97 -1.26
N ILE A 137 -3.42 14.75 -1.51
CA ILE A 137 -2.66 15.33 -2.61
C ILE A 137 -2.28 14.23 -3.58
N ILE A 138 -2.50 14.46 -4.87
CA ILE A 138 -2.00 13.58 -5.92
C ILE A 138 -0.51 13.87 -6.10
N ARG A 139 0.34 12.84 -6.06
CA ARG A 139 1.73 12.92 -6.49
C ARG A 139 1.90 12.17 -7.80
N LEU A 140 2.18 12.91 -8.86
CA LEU A 140 2.33 12.40 -10.21
C LEU A 140 3.82 12.15 -10.48
N TYR A 141 4.24 10.89 -10.37
CA TYR A 141 5.59 10.45 -10.71
C TYR A 141 5.68 10.26 -12.21
N ILE A 142 6.33 11.19 -12.89
CA ILE A 142 6.22 11.36 -14.33
C ILE A 142 7.56 11.37 -15.04
N ASP A 143 7.60 10.70 -16.19
CA ASP A 143 8.64 10.87 -17.19
C ASP A 143 8.17 11.86 -18.26
N PHE A 144 8.82 13.01 -18.34
CA PHE A 144 8.50 14.06 -19.30
C PHE A 144 8.97 13.78 -20.72
N THR A 145 9.58 12.63 -20.99
CA THR A 145 10.05 12.30 -22.33
C THR A 145 8.91 12.31 -23.35
N GLY A 146 9.09 13.09 -24.43
CA GLY A 146 8.10 13.27 -25.49
C GLY A 146 6.98 14.29 -25.18
N SER A 147 7.06 15.00 -24.05
CA SER A 147 6.15 16.10 -23.71
C SER A 147 6.59 17.44 -24.31
N THR A 148 5.63 18.33 -24.57
CA THR A 148 5.92 19.74 -24.88
C THR A 148 6.03 20.57 -23.60
N LYS A 149 6.73 21.71 -23.65
CA LYS A 149 6.80 22.65 -22.52
C LYS A 149 5.41 23.10 -22.04
N SER A 150 4.48 23.34 -22.96
CA SER A 150 3.10 23.71 -22.62
C SER A 150 2.34 22.60 -21.87
N GLN A 151 2.57 21.33 -22.22
CA GLN A 151 2.01 20.19 -21.50
C GLN A 151 2.58 20.09 -20.08
N GLN A 152 3.89 20.31 -19.92
CA GLN A 152 4.54 20.34 -18.60
C GLN A 152 3.98 21.46 -17.72
N GLU A 153 3.89 22.67 -18.26
CA GLU A 153 3.35 23.85 -17.56
C GLU A 153 1.88 23.66 -17.19
N PHE A 154 1.08 23.01 -18.04
CA PHE A 154 -0.33 22.75 -17.77
C PHE A 154 -0.55 21.92 -16.50
N LEU A 155 0.35 20.98 -16.19
CA LEU A 155 0.24 20.15 -14.98
C LEU A 155 0.34 20.97 -13.68
N TYR A 156 0.98 22.13 -13.71
CA TYR A 156 1.11 23.00 -12.54
C TYR A 156 -0.16 23.84 -12.26
N ASN A 157 -1.19 23.75 -13.11
CA ASN A 157 -2.47 24.42 -12.87
C ASN A 157 -3.34 23.73 -11.80
N PHE A 158 -2.98 22.52 -11.36
CA PHE A 158 -3.74 21.76 -10.37
C PHE A 158 -3.17 21.97 -8.96
N SER A 159 -3.91 22.64 -8.08
CA SER A 159 -3.44 22.93 -6.72
C SER A 159 -3.33 21.71 -5.79
N ASN A 160 -3.99 20.60 -6.14
CA ASN A 160 -3.96 19.33 -5.42
C ASN A 160 -3.11 18.26 -6.12
N VAL A 161 -2.24 18.65 -7.06
CA VAL A 161 -1.30 17.76 -7.75
C VAL A 161 0.12 18.29 -7.53
N ASP A 162 0.99 17.43 -7.04
CA ASP A 162 2.44 17.66 -7.01
C ASP A 162 3.09 16.83 -8.13
N ILE A 163 4.00 17.47 -8.85
CA ILE A 163 4.74 16.85 -9.95
C ILE A 163 6.06 16.34 -9.41
N CYS A 164 6.32 15.03 -9.58
CA CYS A 164 7.58 14.40 -9.22
C CYS A 164 8.26 13.91 -10.51
N ASP A 165 9.18 14.71 -11.06
CA ASP A 165 9.95 14.33 -12.24
C ASP A 165 10.92 13.20 -11.89
N ILE A 166 10.72 12.03 -12.47
CA ILE A 166 11.49 10.83 -12.16
C ILE A 166 12.99 10.97 -12.50
N HIS A 167 13.35 11.90 -13.39
CA HIS A 167 14.75 12.20 -13.73
C HIS A 167 15.39 13.19 -12.76
N ASN A 168 14.62 13.84 -11.90
CA ASN A 168 15.08 14.87 -10.96
C ASN A 168 14.46 14.70 -9.56
N MET A 169 14.55 13.48 -9.03
CA MET A 169 14.01 13.14 -7.72
C MET A 169 14.99 13.52 -6.59
N PRO A 170 14.54 14.24 -5.54
CA PRO A 170 15.34 14.39 -4.33
C PRO A 170 15.76 13.03 -3.77
N MET A 171 16.99 12.92 -3.26
CA MET A 171 17.62 11.68 -2.75
C MET A 171 17.92 10.62 -3.81
N PHE A 172 17.02 10.36 -4.77
CA PHE A 172 17.14 9.27 -5.73
C PHE A 172 17.87 9.65 -7.05
N GLY A 173 17.89 10.94 -7.38
CA GLY A 173 18.39 11.45 -8.66
C GLY A 173 17.68 10.81 -9.85
N SER A 174 18.40 10.66 -10.97
CA SER A 174 17.90 10.03 -12.20
C SER A 174 18.10 8.51 -12.25
N SER A 175 18.74 7.92 -11.23
CA SER A 175 19.18 6.53 -11.27
C SER A 175 18.04 5.52 -11.34
N LEU A 176 16.91 5.82 -10.69
CA LEU A 176 15.72 4.96 -10.61
C LEU A 176 15.20 4.60 -12.00
N VAL A 177 15.18 5.54 -12.94
CA VAL A 177 14.65 5.34 -14.29
C VAL A 177 15.35 4.19 -15.02
N SER A 178 16.62 3.95 -14.71
CA SER A 178 17.41 2.92 -15.37
C SER A 178 17.04 1.49 -14.97
N TYR A 179 16.32 1.28 -13.85
CA TYR A 179 16.08 -0.06 -13.28
C TYR A 179 14.72 -0.28 -12.64
N LEU A 180 14.05 0.76 -12.12
CA LEU A 180 12.76 0.65 -11.45
C LEU A 180 11.64 0.76 -12.49
N PRO A 181 10.80 -0.29 -12.65
CA PRO A 181 9.69 -0.27 -13.60
C PRO A 181 8.73 0.90 -13.36
N GLY A 182 8.23 1.51 -14.44
CA GLY A 182 7.37 2.71 -14.40
C GLY A 182 6.17 2.59 -13.44
N LYS A 183 5.49 1.44 -13.47
CA LYS A 183 4.35 1.14 -12.58
C LYS A 183 4.66 1.17 -11.09
N MET A 184 5.93 1.03 -10.72
CA MET A 184 6.36 1.00 -9.32
C MET A 184 6.79 2.39 -8.83
N TRP A 185 6.91 3.41 -9.69
CA TRP A 185 7.27 4.77 -9.24
C TRP A 185 6.23 5.33 -8.26
N ARG A 186 4.96 4.96 -8.44
CA ARG A 186 3.88 5.36 -7.53
C ARG A 186 4.06 4.85 -6.11
N PHE A 187 4.93 3.85 -5.86
CA PHE A 187 5.24 3.32 -4.53
C PHE A 187 6.28 4.14 -3.76
N LEU A 188 6.97 5.07 -4.42
CA LEU A 188 8.00 5.92 -3.82
C LEU A 188 7.53 6.76 -2.61
N PRO A 189 6.26 7.17 -2.46
CA PRO A 189 5.79 7.85 -1.24
C PRO A 189 6.02 7.07 0.06
N ILE A 190 6.20 5.75 0.01
CA ILE A 190 6.55 4.93 1.19
C ILE A 190 7.83 5.43 1.87
N PHE A 191 8.80 5.89 1.09
CA PHE A 191 10.11 6.33 1.59
C PHE A 191 10.12 7.79 2.03
N ASP A 192 9.07 8.54 1.72
CA ASP A 192 9.04 9.98 1.92
C ASP A 192 8.76 10.36 3.38
N PRO A 193 9.63 11.14 4.04
CA PRO A 193 9.48 11.47 5.46
C PRO A 193 8.26 12.34 5.75
N PHE A 194 7.73 13.07 4.77
CA PHE A 194 6.57 13.96 4.95
C PHE A 194 5.23 13.25 4.79
N VAL A 195 5.21 12.00 4.32
CA VAL A 195 3.97 11.27 4.04
C VAL A 195 3.55 10.44 5.24
N ASP A 196 2.33 10.62 5.75
CA ASP A 196 1.75 9.85 6.86
C ASP A 196 0.76 8.78 6.40
N PHE A 197 0.02 9.08 5.33
CA PHE A 197 -0.88 8.16 4.66
C PHE A 197 -0.65 8.21 3.16
N TYR A 198 -0.66 7.04 2.55
CA TYR A 198 -0.36 6.86 1.15
C TYR A 198 -1.37 5.89 0.52
N LEU A 199 -1.80 6.20 -0.71
CA LEU A 199 -2.61 5.34 -1.57
C LEU A 199 -1.90 5.16 -2.91
N SER A 200 -1.79 3.93 -3.39
CA SER A 200 -1.37 3.64 -4.76
C SER A 200 -2.59 3.62 -5.67
N ARG A 201 -2.58 4.37 -6.77
CA ARG A 201 -3.68 4.43 -7.74
C ARG A 201 -3.19 4.34 -9.18
N ASP A 202 -4.02 3.76 -10.05
CA ASP A 202 -3.88 3.90 -11.50
C ASP A 202 -4.53 5.23 -11.94
N LEU A 203 -3.92 5.92 -12.91
CA LEU A 203 -4.38 7.22 -13.40
C LEU A 203 -5.77 7.14 -14.05
N ASP A 204 -6.03 6.03 -14.73
CA ASP A 204 -7.23 5.78 -15.52
C ASP A 204 -8.44 5.34 -14.69
N SER A 205 -8.32 5.27 -13.36
CA SER A 205 -9.36 4.73 -12.49
C SER A 205 -10.03 5.83 -11.66
N PRO A 206 -11.38 5.93 -11.64
CA PRO A 206 -12.08 6.95 -10.88
C PRO A 206 -12.03 6.72 -9.37
N ILE A 207 -12.06 7.80 -8.61
CA ILE A 207 -12.29 7.75 -7.16
C ILE A 207 -13.78 7.68 -6.94
N MET A 208 -14.21 6.63 -6.25
CA MET A 208 -15.62 6.37 -5.98
C MET A 208 -15.96 6.66 -4.52
N LYS A 209 -17.20 7.06 -4.25
CA LYS A 209 -17.69 7.20 -2.86
C LYS A 209 -17.54 5.91 -2.05
N ARG A 210 -17.77 4.77 -2.69
CA ARG A 210 -17.54 3.44 -2.11
C ARG A 210 -16.10 3.24 -1.61
N GLU A 211 -15.13 3.75 -2.37
CA GLU A 211 -13.71 3.70 -1.99
C GLU A 211 -13.43 4.62 -0.81
N THR A 212 -13.93 5.85 -0.86
CA THR A 212 -13.67 6.85 0.19
C THR A 212 -14.21 6.42 1.55
N GLU A 213 -15.36 5.75 1.60
CA GLU A 213 -15.89 5.16 2.85
C GLU A 213 -14.91 4.18 3.50
N THR A 214 -14.24 3.35 2.69
CA THR A 214 -13.24 2.39 3.20
C THR A 214 -11.92 3.05 3.61
N ILE A 215 -11.51 4.09 2.89
CA ILE A 215 -10.33 4.91 3.22
C ILE A 215 -10.58 5.66 4.52
N ASP A 216 -11.71 6.33 4.68
CA ASP A 216 -12.09 7.08 5.89
C ASP A 216 -12.12 6.18 7.12
N MET A 217 -12.67 4.98 6.98
CA MET A 217 -12.60 3.97 8.03
C MET A 217 -11.15 3.64 8.39
N TRP A 218 -10.31 3.34 7.39
CA TRP A 218 -8.91 2.96 7.60
C TRP A 218 -8.05 4.06 8.26
N VAL A 219 -8.20 5.31 7.83
CA VAL A 219 -7.42 6.43 8.38
C VAL A 219 -7.88 6.85 9.78
N SER A 220 -9.09 6.45 10.20
CA SER A 220 -9.62 6.76 11.52
C SER A 220 -8.73 6.23 12.66
N ASP A 221 -8.80 6.91 13.82
CA ASP A 221 -8.07 6.50 15.02
C ASP A 221 -8.46 5.10 15.51
N LYS A 222 -9.70 4.69 15.26
CA LYS A 222 -10.23 3.38 15.64
C LYS A 222 -9.51 2.23 14.91
N GLN A 223 -8.91 2.51 13.75
CA GLN A 223 -8.22 1.52 12.92
C GLN A 223 -6.69 1.64 12.99
N LYS A 224 -6.13 2.33 14.01
CA LYS A 224 -4.67 2.53 14.18
C LYS A 224 -3.82 1.26 14.13
N LYS A 225 -4.36 0.11 14.54
CA LYS A 225 -3.66 -1.19 14.45
C LYS A 225 -3.36 -1.63 13.01
N TYR A 226 -4.09 -1.11 12.03
CA TYR A 226 -3.91 -1.42 10.62
C TYR A 226 -3.10 -0.30 9.94
N PHE A 227 -1.82 -0.54 9.69
CA PHE A 227 -0.97 0.39 8.94
C PHE A 227 -1.06 0.17 7.42
N PHE A 228 -1.86 -0.80 6.97
CA PHE A 228 -2.05 -1.12 5.55
C PHE A 228 -3.55 -1.23 5.21
N HIS A 229 -3.90 -0.94 3.97
CA HIS A 229 -5.26 -1.00 3.44
C HIS A 229 -5.26 -1.66 2.07
N ILE A 230 -6.22 -2.54 1.82
CA ILE A 230 -6.34 -3.26 0.55
C ILE A 230 -7.81 -3.31 0.15
N ALA A 231 -8.11 -3.03 -1.12
CA ALA A 231 -9.45 -3.08 -1.67
C ALA A 231 -9.52 -3.96 -2.93
N ARG A 232 -10.46 -4.91 -2.96
CA ARG A 232 -10.69 -5.83 -4.09
C ARG A 232 -12.18 -5.89 -4.42
N ASP A 233 -12.58 -5.06 -5.37
CA ASP A 233 -13.98 -4.90 -5.72
C ASP A 233 -14.36 -5.54 -7.07
N ASN A 234 -13.69 -6.57 -7.59
CA ASN A 234 -14.10 -7.21 -8.85
C ASN A 234 -13.65 -8.67 -8.89
N LYS A 235 -14.39 -9.53 -9.60
CA LYS A 235 -13.99 -10.93 -9.83
C LYS A 235 -12.65 -11.08 -10.56
N GLN A 236 -12.20 -10.06 -11.29
CA GLN A 236 -10.89 -10.06 -11.94
C GLN A 236 -9.76 -9.73 -10.96
N HIS A 237 -10.06 -9.28 -9.74
CA HIS A 237 -9.10 -8.91 -8.70
C HIS A 237 -8.59 -10.15 -7.96
N THR A 238 -7.93 -11.04 -8.70
CA THR A 238 -7.52 -12.38 -8.28
C THR A 238 -6.17 -12.43 -7.55
N VAL A 239 -5.55 -11.28 -7.31
CA VAL A 239 -4.24 -11.16 -6.64
C VAL A 239 -4.40 -10.58 -5.23
N PRO A 240 -3.50 -10.89 -4.29
CA PRO A 240 -3.63 -10.45 -2.90
C PRO A 240 -3.58 -8.92 -2.75
N ILE A 241 -2.76 -8.22 -3.54
CA ILE A 241 -2.68 -6.76 -3.56
C ILE A 241 -2.60 -6.32 -5.02
N LEU A 242 -3.54 -5.47 -5.42
CA LEU A 242 -3.57 -4.92 -6.78
C LEU A 242 -2.63 -3.73 -6.84
N GLY A 243 -2.06 -3.44 -8.01
CA GLY A 243 -1.09 -2.36 -8.16
C GLY A 243 -1.66 -1.00 -7.75
N GLY A 244 -2.92 -0.72 -8.12
CA GLY A 244 -3.60 0.56 -7.91
C GLY A 244 -4.74 0.57 -6.89
N LEU A 245 -4.84 -0.41 -5.98
CA LEU A 245 -5.93 -0.47 -4.98
C LEU A 245 -5.43 -0.90 -3.59
N TRP A 246 -4.47 -0.14 -3.07
CA TRP A 246 -3.96 -0.33 -1.71
C TRP A 246 -3.44 0.98 -1.11
N GLY A 247 -3.27 0.98 0.20
CA GLY A 247 -2.68 2.08 0.94
C GLY A 247 -1.79 1.62 2.08
N ALA A 248 -0.89 2.50 2.51
CA ALA A 248 -0.06 2.31 3.68
C ALA A 248 0.01 3.59 4.51
N SER A 249 0.28 3.43 5.80
CA SER A 249 0.48 4.54 6.72
C SER A 249 1.92 4.53 7.23
N PRO A 250 2.84 5.23 6.53
CA PRO A 250 4.16 5.48 7.09
C PRO A 250 4.09 6.19 8.45
N GLY A 251 3.10 7.05 8.69
CA GLY A 251 2.87 7.67 10.00
C GLY A 251 2.67 6.67 11.15
N ARG A 252 2.15 5.46 10.85
CA ARG A 252 1.96 4.37 11.83
C ARG A 252 3.14 3.37 11.87
N ALA A 253 3.84 3.16 10.75
CA ALA A 253 4.81 2.07 10.62
C ALA A 253 6.01 2.38 9.69
N ARG A 254 6.51 3.62 9.66
CA ARG A 254 7.53 4.09 8.69
C ARG A 254 8.72 3.17 8.53
N ARG A 255 9.40 2.86 9.65
CA ARG A 255 10.60 2.01 9.63
C ARG A 255 10.27 0.65 9.03
N TYR A 256 9.21 0.00 9.48
CA TYR A 256 8.82 -1.31 8.97
C TYR A 256 8.49 -1.28 7.47
N LEU A 257 7.68 -0.31 7.03
CA LEU A 257 7.32 -0.12 5.63
C LEU A 257 8.55 0.15 4.76
N PHE A 258 9.47 1.01 5.21
CA PHE A 258 10.74 1.26 4.53
C PHE A 258 11.48 -0.05 4.25
N HIS A 259 11.66 -0.89 5.27
CA HIS A 259 12.45 -2.11 5.15
C HIS A 259 11.81 -3.14 4.21
N ILE A 260 10.49 -3.33 4.26
CA ILE A 260 9.81 -4.32 3.39
C ILE A 260 9.71 -3.85 1.93
N PHE A 261 9.67 -2.52 1.68
CA PHE A 261 9.69 -1.95 0.33
C PHE A 261 11.10 -1.76 -0.22
N GLN A 262 12.14 -1.68 0.61
CA GLN A 262 13.55 -1.51 0.19
C GLN A 262 14.00 -2.40 -0.99
N PRO A 263 13.54 -3.66 -1.15
CA PRO A 263 13.93 -4.48 -2.30
C PRO A 263 13.63 -3.83 -3.67
N MET A 264 12.63 -2.95 -3.78
CA MET A 264 12.37 -2.22 -5.03
C MET A 264 13.48 -1.21 -5.38
N LEU A 265 14.29 -0.78 -4.41
CA LEU A 265 15.41 0.14 -4.63
C LEU A 265 16.69 -0.59 -5.07
N VAL A 266 16.69 -1.93 -5.09
CA VAL A 266 17.85 -2.74 -5.49
C VAL A 266 17.74 -3.10 -6.98
N PRO A 267 18.65 -2.63 -7.86
CA PRO A 267 18.51 -2.80 -9.30
C PRO A 267 18.37 -4.25 -9.77
N SER A 268 19.12 -5.18 -9.16
CA SER A 268 19.06 -6.61 -9.52
C SER A 268 17.73 -7.27 -9.18
N ILE A 269 16.98 -6.73 -8.21
CA ILE A 269 15.64 -7.18 -7.82
C ILE A 269 14.59 -6.48 -8.67
N ALA A 270 14.60 -5.15 -8.69
CA ALA A 270 13.58 -4.33 -9.36
C ALA A 270 13.43 -4.67 -10.86
N ARG A 271 14.54 -4.95 -11.55
CA ARG A 271 14.54 -5.31 -12.98
C ARG A 271 13.78 -6.60 -13.30
N GLN A 272 13.49 -7.44 -12.31
CA GLN A 272 12.73 -8.68 -12.48
C GLN A 272 11.22 -8.44 -12.64
N TYR A 273 10.73 -7.27 -12.22
CA TYR A 273 9.30 -6.96 -12.09
C TYR A 273 8.74 -6.14 -13.27
N LYS A 274 8.87 -6.65 -14.50
CA LYS A 274 8.34 -6.03 -15.74
C LYS A 274 6.84 -6.32 -15.96
N GLY A 275 6.19 -5.64 -16.91
CA GLY A 275 4.78 -5.90 -17.25
C GLY A 275 3.82 -5.70 -16.07
N ALA A 276 3.17 -6.77 -15.59
CA ALA A 276 2.34 -6.78 -14.37
C ALA A 276 3.16 -6.91 -13.06
N GLY A 277 4.46 -6.63 -13.14
CA GLY A 277 5.42 -6.91 -12.08
C GLY A 277 5.26 -6.07 -10.82
N ASP A 278 4.56 -4.94 -10.87
CA ASP A 278 4.20 -4.19 -9.66
C ASP A 278 3.30 -5.03 -8.74
N GLN A 279 2.32 -5.76 -9.29
CA GLN A 279 1.49 -6.68 -8.50
C GLN A 279 2.28 -7.91 -8.04
N GLN A 280 3.18 -8.43 -8.88
CA GLN A 280 4.03 -9.55 -8.50
C GLN A 280 4.98 -9.16 -7.36
N PHE A 281 5.57 -7.96 -7.38
CA PHE A 281 6.40 -7.44 -6.31
C PHE A 281 5.62 -7.34 -4.99
N LEU A 282 4.40 -6.80 -5.05
CA LEU A 282 3.52 -6.72 -3.89
C LEU A 282 3.20 -8.12 -3.33
N SER A 283 2.99 -9.11 -4.18
CA SER A 283 2.78 -10.50 -3.77
C SER A 283 4.03 -11.12 -3.13
N ASP A 284 5.19 -10.95 -3.74
CA ASP A 284 6.44 -11.61 -3.34
C ASP A 284 7.05 -11.03 -2.06
N TYR A 285 7.00 -9.70 -1.91
CA TYR A 285 7.70 -8.99 -0.83
C TYR A 285 6.77 -8.39 0.23
N ILE A 286 5.57 -7.96 -0.16
CA ILE A 286 4.74 -7.12 0.72
C ILE A 286 3.65 -7.95 1.42
N TRP A 287 2.91 -8.77 0.68
CA TRP A 287 1.70 -9.44 1.16
C TRP A 287 1.91 -10.22 2.47
N SER A 288 2.93 -11.08 2.55
CA SER A 288 3.20 -11.89 3.75
C SER A 288 3.54 -11.05 4.98
N ASN A 289 4.09 -9.85 4.78
CA ASN A 289 4.49 -8.92 5.83
C ASN A 289 3.33 -8.05 6.33
N VAL A 290 2.34 -7.76 5.48
CA VAL A 290 1.26 -6.81 5.83
C VAL A 290 -0.10 -7.45 6.04
N LYS A 291 -0.32 -8.71 5.65
CA LYS A 291 -1.65 -9.35 5.68
C LYS A 291 -2.37 -9.25 7.04
N THR A 292 -1.66 -9.44 8.14
CA THR A 292 -2.22 -9.36 9.52
C THR A 292 -2.36 -7.93 10.03
N TYR A 293 -1.78 -6.97 9.32
CA TYR A 293 -1.80 -5.54 9.65
C TYR A 293 -2.60 -4.72 8.62
N SER A 294 -3.38 -5.40 7.78
CA SER A 294 -4.17 -4.79 6.73
C SER A 294 -5.65 -4.70 7.13
N LEU A 295 -6.27 -3.54 6.86
CA LEU A 295 -7.72 -3.43 6.77
C LEU A 295 -8.14 -3.74 5.34
N ILE A 296 -8.74 -4.92 5.15
CA ILE A 296 -8.96 -5.52 3.84
C ILE A 296 -10.45 -5.50 3.50
N PHE A 297 -10.81 -4.94 2.34
CA PHE A 297 -12.17 -4.97 1.79
C PHE A 297 -12.20 -5.82 0.52
N ASP A 298 -13.14 -6.76 0.44
CA ASP A 298 -13.19 -7.73 -0.64
C ASP A 298 -14.61 -8.15 -1.00
N SER A 299 -14.96 -8.00 -2.27
CA SER A 299 -16.28 -8.32 -2.81
C SER A 299 -16.43 -9.78 -3.26
N TYR A 300 -15.32 -10.50 -3.50
CA TYR A 300 -15.33 -11.81 -4.15
C TYR A 300 -14.45 -12.87 -3.49
N TYR A 301 -13.28 -12.47 -2.99
CA TYR A 301 -12.23 -13.35 -2.51
C TYR A 301 -11.99 -13.22 -1.00
N CYS A 302 -13.01 -12.79 -0.25
CA CYS A 302 -12.94 -12.60 1.19
C CYS A 302 -12.43 -13.85 1.95
N ASN A 303 -12.88 -15.04 1.57
CA ASN A 303 -12.44 -16.31 2.16
C ASN A 303 -10.99 -16.67 1.79
N THR A 304 -10.53 -16.24 0.62
CA THR A 304 -9.17 -16.53 0.12
C THR A 304 -8.14 -15.60 0.74
N PHE A 305 -8.46 -14.30 0.83
CA PHE A 305 -7.52 -13.25 1.22
C PHE A 305 -7.83 -12.58 2.57
N GLY A 306 -8.84 -13.06 3.30
CA GLY A 306 -9.18 -12.54 4.64
C GLY A 306 -9.80 -11.14 4.64
N GLY A 307 -10.64 -10.83 3.65
CA GLY A 307 -11.30 -9.53 3.50
C GLY A 307 -12.66 -9.45 4.19
N GLN A 308 -13.07 -8.24 4.54
CA GLN A 308 -14.42 -7.93 4.99
C GLN A 308 -15.25 -7.32 3.83
N PRO A 309 -16.58 -7.37 3.89
CA PRO A 309 -17.42 -6.72 2.90
C PRO A 309 -17.22 -5.20 2.90
N PHE A 310 -17.43 -4.58 1.74
CA PHE A 310 -17.51 -3.12 1.61
C PHE A 310 -18.72 -2.55 2.38
N LEU A 311 -18.61 -1.26 2.72
CA LEU A 311 -19.54 -0.56 3.62
C LEU A 311 -20.84 -0.10 2.95
N SER A 312 -20.84 0.02 1.62
CA SER A 312 -22.00 0.39 0.81
C SER A 312 -22.37 -0.74 -0.14
N GLN A 313 -23.53 -0.63 -0.80
CA GLN A 313 -23.85 -1.47 -1.95
C GLN A 313 -23.15 -0.90 -3.19
N ARG A 314 -22.75 -1.77 -4.13
CA ARG A 314 -22.26 -1.31 -5.42
C ARG A 314 -23.40 -0.65 -6.21
N PRO A 315 -23.19 0.52 -6.84
CA PRO A 315 -24.16 1.08 -7.78
C PRO A 315 -24.49 0.10 -8.91
N ILE A 316 -25.74 0.09 -9.37
CA ILE A 316 -26.19 -0.81 -10.45
C ILE A 316 -25.42 -0.47 -11.74
N GLY A 317 -24.74 -1.47 -12.31
CA GLY A 317 -24.02 -1.37 -13.58
C GLY A 317 -22.82 -2.31 -13.62
N ASP A 318 -22.72 -3.14 -14.66
CA ASP A 318 -21.73 -4.23 -14.74
C ASP A 318 -20.26 -3.78 -14.68
N ASN A 319 -19.99 -2.51 -14.97
CA ASN A 319 -18.64 -1.94 -15.02
C ASN A 319 -18.32 -1.01 -13.84
N CYS A 320 -19.17 -0.91 -12.81
CA CYS A 320 -18.98 0.05 -11.73
C CYS A 320 -18.26 -0.56 -10.51
N PHE A 321 -16.94 -0.67 -10.57
CA PHE A 321 -16.11 -1.23 -9.49
C PHE A 321 -14.84 -0.41 -9.25
N LEU A 322 -14.28 -0.45 -8.04
CA LEU A 322 -13.01 0.20 -7.75
C LEU A 322 -11.92 -0.28 -8.72
N GLY A 323 -11.14 0.61 -9.33
CA GLY A 323 -10.08 0.23 -10.27
C GLY A 323 -10.56 -0.08 -11.70
N CYS A 324 -11.82 0.23 -12.02
CA CYS A 324 -12.28 0.20 -13.41
C CYS A 324 -11.61 1.30 -14.24
N ILE A 325 -11.31 0.99 -15.50
CA ILE A 325 -10.77 1.96 -16.45
C ILE A 325 -11.90 2.92 -16.86
N ARG A 326 -11.62 4.22 -16.80
CA ARG A 326 -12.53 5.27 -17.29
C ARG A 326 -12.75 5.12 -18.81
N SER A 327 -13.95 5.32 -19.32
CA SER A 327 -15.16 5.68 -18.57
C SER A 327 -15.88 4.43 -18.03
N CYS A 328 -16.16 4.44 -16.72
CA CYS A 328 -16.90 3.38 -16.03
C CYS A 328 -17.95 4.00 -15.10
N CYS A 329 -18.89 3.19 -14.61
CA CYS A 329 -20.10 3.68 -13.92
C CYS A 329 -20.98 4.62 -14.78
N ILE A 330 -20.91 4.55 -16.12
CA ILE A 330 -21.86 5.27 -16.98
C ILE A 330 -23.20 4.53 -16.92
N ASN A 331 -24.26 5.23 -16.53
CA ASN A 331 -25.65 4.81 -16.68
C ASN A 331 -25.96 4.63 -18.17
N THR A 332 -25.55 3.51 -18.76
CA THR A 332 -26.15 3.08 -20.00
C THR A 332 -27.58 2.70 -19.66
N THR A 333 -28.54 3.34 -20.32
CA THR A 333 -29.98 3.01 -20.29
C THR A 333 -30.29 1.61 -20.83
N SER A 334 -29.28 0.75 -20.92
CA SER A 334 -29.41 -0.66 -21.17
C SER A 334 -30.02 -1.30 -19.92
N SER A 335 -31.33 -1.52 -20.00
CA SER A 335 -32.10 -2.54 -19.31
C SER A 335 -31.55 -3.95 -19.54
N GLY A 336 -30.23 -4.14 -19.44
CA GLY A 336 -29.62 -5.46 -19.28
C GLY A 336 -29.85 -5.89 -17.85
N SER A 337 -30.50 -7.04 -17.64
CA SER A 337 -30.47 -7.68 -16.33
C SER A 337 -29.03 -7.71 -15.82
N PRO A 338 -28.77 -7.37 -14.54
CA PRO A 338 -27.43 -7.48 -13.98
C PRO A 338 -26.89 -8.87 -14.31
N ASN A 339 -25.72 -8.89 -14.96
CA ASN A 339 -25.16 -10.12 -15.49
C ASN A 339 -25.04 -11.12 -14.33
N GLN A 340 -25.63 -12.31 -14.44
CA GLN A 340 -25.59 -13.31 -13.35
C GLN A 340 -24.15 -13.62 -12.90
N ASN A 341 -23.17 -13.33 -13.75
CA ASN A 341 -21.74 -13.43 -13.47
C ASN A 341 -21.16 -12.34 -12.54
N ASN A 342 -21.98 -11.42 -12.00
CA ASN A 342 -21.55 -10.35 -11.09
C ASN A 342 -22.16 -10.52 -9.68
N THR A 343 -22.57 -11.72 -9.29
CA THR A 343 -23.08 -11.96 -7.95
C THR A 343 -21.94 -12.05 -6.92
N CYS A 344 -22.00 -11.27 -5.84
CA CYS A 344 -21.09 -11.42 -4.71
C CYS A 344 -21.31 -12.79 -4.05
N PRO A 345 -20.27 -13.54 -3.68
CA PRO A 345 -20.43 -14.72 -2.82
C PRO A 345 -21.13 -14.35 -1.51
N PRO A 346 -22.11 -15.12 -1.01
CA PRO A 346 -22.82 -14.81 0.24
C PRO A 346 -21.90 -14.56 1.44
N ALA A 347 -20.78 -15.31 1.52
CA ALA A 347 -19.77 -15.14 2.55
C ALA A 347 -19.08 -13.77 2.53
N CYS A 348 -19.04 -13.10 1.37
CA CYS A 348 -18.42 -11.79 1.18
C CYS A 348 -19.41 -10.64 1.20
N ARG A 349 -20.68 -10.89 1.57
CA ARG A 349 -21.71 -9.86 1.76
C ARG A 349 -21.75 -9.42 3.23
N PRO A 350 -22.16 -8.17 3.54
CA PRO A 350 -22.41 -7.77 4.92
C PRO A 350 -23.45 -8.68 5.58
N LYS A 351 -23.23 -9.01 6.86
CA LYS A 351 -24.15 -9.89 7.62
C LYS A 351 -25.58 -9.35 7.63
N ASP A 352 -25.71 -8.03 7.75
CA ASP A 352 -27.01 -7.35 7.82
C ASP A 352 -27.57 -6.98 6.44
N HIS A 353 -26.84 -7.26 5.36
CA HIS A 353 -27.22 -6.93 3.98
C HIS A 353 -26.94 -8.09 3.01
N GLN A 354 -27.51 -9.26 3.29
CA GLN A 354 -27.39 -10.43 2.40
C GLN A 354 -28.16 -10.26 1.08
N ASP A 355 -29.06 -9.27 1.03
CA ASP A 355 -29.81 -8.82 -0.15
C ASP A 355 -28.95 -8.04 -1.16
N TRP A 356 -27.73 -7.61 -0.78
CA TRP A 356 -26.75 -7.03 -1.70
C TRP A 356 -26.11 -8.12 -2.55
N ILE A 357 -26.90 -8.65 -3.49
CA ILE A 357 -26.55 -9.80 -4.32
C ILE A 357 -25.45 -9.46 -5.32
N TYR A 358 -25.39 -8.22 -5.80
CA TYR A 358 -24.51 -7.82 -6.90
C TYR A 358 -23.29 -7.04 -6.45
N CYS A 359 -22.17 -7.51 -7.00
CA CYS A 359 -20.87 -6.89 -7.08
C CYS A 359 -20.58 -6.84 -8.58
#